data_AF-A0A8B8FW47-F1
#
_entry.id   AF-A0A8B8FW47-F1
#
_cell.length_a   1.000
_cell.length_b   1.000
_cell.length_c   1.000
_cell.angle_alpha   90.00
_cell.angle_beta   90.00
_cell.angle_gamma   90.00
#
_symmetry.space_group_name_H-M   'P 1'
#
loop_
_entity.id
_entity.type
_entity.pdbx_description
1 polymer ?
#
loop_
_entity_poly.entity_id
_entity_poly.type
_entity_poly.pdbx_seq_one_letter_code
_entity_poly.pdbx_strand_id
1 'polypeptide(L)'
;MSNQNQQFHTIPLNSVESQWEILFNQFDKNRDGKISINELHHVLKQGAGDQYNVPPKVLAIIAHKADHNQDGYINFREFLNLMEEEPIAHNLTANFVNKYIHYTIVPRGLPKLRTAGVDLTDGDYEDEYSCNPPALCMIIISLIEVLFFSWDVLKLKSTESIQGPVASTFIYNPHRRHEAWRYVTYMFVHVGQTHLTVNLIVQLLLGVPLEMVHRGWRVILIYFSGVIAGSLATSVTDPSVYLAGASGGVYALITAHIATIIINWSEMEFAIYQLLIFGFLIIFDTGSSIYNRFFVDVDNRIGYTAHLAGAVAGLLVGVYTLRNLNVRPWEKKLCWFCFVIYVLAIGSAIMWNVIFPEYFPKEYY
;
A
#
# COMPACT_ATOMS: atom_id res chain seq x y z
N MET A 1 -69.16 -4.20 22.98
CA MET A 1 -68.14 -3.18 23.27
C MET A 1 -66.77 -3.81 23.03
N SER A 2 -66.03 -3.20 22.13
CA SER A 2 -64.67 -3.52 21.71
C SER A 2 -63.65 -3.42 22.85
N ASN A 3 -62.59 -4.23 22.80
CA ASN A 3 -61.25 -3.65 22.91
C ASN A 3 -60.21 -4.51 22.18
N GLN A 4 -59.52 -3.85 21.27
CA GLN A 4 -58.36 -4.31 20.51
C GLN A 4 -57.13 -4.38 21.44
N ASN A 5 -56.18 -5.27 21.13
CA ASN A 5 -54.75 -4.93 21.24
C ASN A 5 -53.90 -5.83 20.33
N GLN A 6 -53.53 -5.22 19.20
CA GLN A 6 -52.26 -5.25 18.49
C GLN A 6 -51.53 -6.60 18.33
N GLN A 7 -51.75 -7.20 17.15
CA GLN A 7 -50.82 -8.14 16.52
C GLN A 7 -49.49 -7.44 16.22
N PHE A 8 -48.41 -7.97 16.75
CA PHE A 8 -47.06 -7.68 16.25
C PHE A 8 -46.95 -8.24 14.82
N HIS A 9 -46.86 -7.36 13.83
CA HIS A 9 -46.46 -7.73 12.47
C HIS A 9 -44.99 -8.14 12.49
N THR A 10 -44.72 -9.43 12.57
CA THR A 10 -43.44 -9.99 12.14
C THR A 10 -43.44 -9.99 10.61
N ILE A 11 -42.59 -9.17 9.99
CA ILE A 11 -42.30 -9.27 8.55
C ILE A 11 -41.58 -10.61 8.34
N PRO A 12 -42.14 -11.55 7.55
CA PRO A 12 -41.47 -12.83 7.30
C PRO A 12 -40.24 -12.62 6.42
N LEU A 13 -39.21 -13.45 6.64
CA LEU A 13 -37.94 -13.53 5.93
C LEU A 13 -38.10 -13.94 4.44
N ASN A 14 -38.72 -13.09 3.61
CA ASN A 14 -38.85 -13.28 2.15
C ASN A 14 -38.15 -12.17 1.32
N SER A 15 -37.32 -11.33 1.93
CA SER A 15 -36.75 -10.15 1.25
C SER A 15 -35.53 -10.45 0.37
N VAL A 16 -34.86 -11.60 0.53
CA VAL A 16 -33.62 -11.92 -0.20
C VAL A 16 -33.92 -12.65 -1.50
N GLU A 17 -34.75 -13.69 -1.47
CA GLU A 17 -35.20 -14.40 -2.69
C GLU A 17 -35.92 -13.46 -3.66
N SER A 18 -36.74 -12.53 -3.14
CA SER A 18 -37.42 -11.53 -3.97
C SER A 18 -36.47 -10.53 -4.63
N GLN A 19 -35.33 -10.20 -4.02
CA GLN A 19 -34.30 -9.34 -4.63
C GLN A 19 -33.55 -10.06 -5.74
N TRP A 20 -33.21 -11.34 -5.52
CA TRP A 20 -32.54 -12.16 -6.53
C TRP A 20 -33.44 -12.50 -7.70
N GLU A 21 -34.74 -12.65 -7.48
CA GLU A 21 -35.73 -12.82 -8.54
C GLU A 21 -35.84 -11.57 -9.44
N ILE A 22 -35.78 -10.36 -8.84
CA ILE A 22 -35.74 -9.11 -9.61
C ILE A 22 -34.47 -9.04 -10.46
N LEU A 23 -33.31 -9.41 -9.90
CA LEU A 23 -32.04 -9.44 -10.62
C LEU A 23 -32.04 -10.50 -11.73
N PHE A 24 -32.47 -11.73 -11.44
CA PHE A 24 -32.57 -12.81 -12.43
C PHE A 24 -33.43 -12.37 -13.63
N ASN A 25 -34.58 -11.75 -13.37
CA ASN A 25 -35.46 -11.22 -14.41
C ASN A 25 -34.87 -10.05 -15.21
N GLN A 26 -33.82 -9.37 -14.71
CA GLN A 26 -33.09 -8.37 -15.51
C GLN A 26 -32.11 -9.02 -16.49
N PHE A 27 -31.57 -10.18 -16.13
CA PHE A 27 -30.66 -10.98 -16.95
C PHE A 27 -31.41 -11.81 -17.99
N ASP A 28 -32.51 -12.46 -17.62
CA ASP A 28 -33.39 -13.22 -18.52
C ASP A 28 -34.25 -12.25 -19.38
N LYS A 29 -33.74 -11.92 -20.58
CA LYS A 29 -34.39 -10.92 -21.46
C LYS A 29 -35.56 -11.52 -22.21
N ASN A 30 -35.45 -12.78 -22.60
CA ASN A 30 -36.47 -13.48 -23.37
C ASN A 30 -37.57 -14.08 -22.47
N ARG A 31 -37.39 -14.07 -21.14
CA ARG A 31 -38.28 -14.59 -20.10
C ARG A 31 -38.54 -16.09 -20.24
N ASP A 32 -37.51 -16.84 -20.64
CA ASP A 32 -37.61 -18.29 -20.78
C ASP A 32 -37.32 -19.04 -19.47
N GLY A 33 -37.04 -18.31 -18.38
CA GLY A 33 -36.75 -18.85 -17.05
C GLY A 33 -35.32 -19.35 -16.90
N LYS A 34 -34.45 -19.07 -17.87
CA LYS A 34 -33.03 -19.41 -17.90
C LYS A 34 -32.21 -18.21 -18.39
N ILE A 35 -30.92 -18.17 -18.04
CA ILE A 35 -29.99 -17.15 -18.55
C ILE A 35 -29.05 -17.83 -19.53
N SER A 36 -29.11 -17.41 -20.79
CA SER A 36 -28.15 -17.83 -21.81
C SER A 36 -26.82 -17.07 -21.69
N ILE A 37 -25.74 -17.62 -22.25
CA ILE A 37 -24.43 -16.95 -22.35
C ILE A 37 -24.56 -15.58 -23.05
N ASN A 38 -25.44 -15.47 -24.04
CA ASN A 38 -25.65 -14.24 -24.79
C ASN A 38 -26.34 -13.16 -23.94
N GLU A 39 -27.30 -13.55 -23.10
CA GLU A 39 -27.98 -12.65 -22.18
C GLU A 39 -27.06 -12.20 -21.05
N LEU A 40 -26.28 -13.13 -20.49
CA LEU A 40 -25.23 -12.83 -19.52
C LEU A 40 -24.23 -11.82 -20.08
N HIS A 41 -23.76 -12.03 -21.31
CA HIS A 41 -22.86 -11.10 -22.01
C HIS A 41 -23.49 -9.72 -22.21
N HIS A 42 -24.76 -9.68 -22.65
CA HIS A 42 -25.45 -8.43 -22.93
C HIS A 42 -25.67 -7.59 -21.67
N VAL A 43 -26.01 -8.22 -20.55
CA VAL A 43 -26.25 -7.53 -19.27
C VAL A 43 -24.95 -7.06 -18.63
N LEU A 44 -23.89 -7.87 -18.67
CA LEU A 44 -22.57 -7.46 -18.15
C LEU A 44 -21.98 -6.30 -18.96
N LYS A 45 -22.20 -6.29 -20.28
CA LYS A 45 -21.82 -5.16 -21.15
C LYS A 45 -22.60 -3.88 -20.82
N GLN A 46 -23.89 -3.98 -20.51
CA GLN A 46 -24.70 -2.82 -20.13
C GLN A 46 -24.40 -2.32 -18.71
N GLY A 47 -24.09 -3.21 -17.76
CA GLY A 47 -23.83 -2.87 -16.37
C GLY A 47 -22.44 -2.30 -16.08
N ALA A 48 -21.41 -2.72 -16.84
CA ALA A 48 -20.03 -2.32 -16.59
C ALA A 48 -19.57 -1.07 -17.36
N GLY A 49 -20.41 -0.56 -18.28
CA GLY A 49 -20.09 0.55 -19.18
C GLY A 49 -19.12 0.15 -20.30
N ASP A 50 -19.12 0.88 -21.42
CA ASP A 50 -18.37 0.57 -22.65
C ASP A 50 -16.85 0.42 -22.47
N GLN A 51 -16.31 0.74 -21.29
CA GLN A 51 -14.89 0.68 -20.95
C GLN A 51 -14.46 -0.67 -20.34
N TYR A 52 -15.39 -1.56 -19.96
CA TYR A 52 -15.11 -2.88 -19.37
C TYR A 52 -15.81 -3.98 -20.17
N ASN A 53 -15.30 -4.27 -21.37
CA ASN A 53 -15.78 -5.38 -22.17
C ASN A 53 -15.21 -6.70 -21.61
N VAL A 54 -16.04 -7.50 -20.94
CA VAL A 54 -15.62 -8.81 -20.43
C VAL A 54 -15.27 -9.71 -21.61
N PRO A 55 -14.04 -10.25 -21.72
CA PRO A 55 -13.65 -11.08 -22.85
C PRO A 55 -14.59 -12.31 -22.99
N PRO A 56 -14.98 -12.72 -24.21
CA PRO A 56 -15.89 -13.86 -24.42
C PRO A 56 -15.46 -15.16 -23.74
N LYS A 57 -14.15 -15.36 -23.57
CA LYS A 57 -13.56 -16.51 -22.88
C LYS A 57 -13.88 -16.54 -21.39
N VAL A 58 -13.91 -15.38 -20.73
CA VAL A 58 -14.23 -15.26 -19.29
C VAL A 58 -15.72 -15.52 -19.04
N LEU A 59 -16.57 -15.05 -19.95
CA LEU A 59 -18.01 -15.32 -19.89
C LEU A 59 -18.32 -16.81 -20.05
N ALA A 60 -17.58 -17.50 -20.93
CA ALA A 60 -17.69 -18.94 -21.07
C ALA A 60 -17.28 -19.68 -19.78
N ILE A 61 -16.26 -19.21 -19.06
CA ILE A 61 -15.84 -19.79 -17.78
C ILE A 61 -16.90 -19.55 -16.70
N ILE A 62 -17.42 -18.33 -16.58
CA ILE A 62 -18.48 -18.00 -15.60
C ILE A 62 -19.73 -18.83 -15.89
N ALA A 63 -20.15 -18.91 -17.15
CA ALA A 63 -21.31 -19.70 -17.55
C ALA A 63 -21.09 -21.19 -17.26
N HIS A 64 -19.95 -21.76 -17.64
CA HIS A 64 -19.63 -23.16 -17.36
C HIS A 64 -19.52 -23.45 -15.86
N LYS A 65 -19.05 -22.51 -15.05
CA LYS A 65 -18.93 -22.67 -13.59
C LYS A 65 -20.29 -22.59 -12.90
N ALA A 66 -21.21 -21.78 -13.42
CA ALA A 66 -22.57 -21.64 -12.91
C ALA A 66 -23.51 -22.77 -13.37
N ASP A 67 -23.26 -23.31 -14.57
CA ASP A 67 -24.03 -24.39 -15.18
C ASP A 67 -23.64 -25.76 -14.59
N HIS A 68 -24.21 -26.06 -13.42
CA HIS A 68 -23.94 -27.31 -12.70
C HIS A 68 -24.49 -28.55 -13.39
N ASN A 69 -25.60 -28.41 -14.13
CA ASN A 69 -26.23 -29.52 -14.84
C ASN A 69 -25.71 -29.70 -16.28
N GLN A 70 -24.81 -28.80 -16.74
CA GLN A 70 -24.18 -28.78 -18.07
C GLN A 70 -25.19 -28.70 -19.21
N ASP A 71 -26.33 -28.02 -19.00
CA ASP A 71 -27.38 -27.87 -20.01
C ASP A 71 -27.17 -26.68 -20.96
N GLY A 72 -26.13 -25.87 -20.71
CA GLY A 72 -25.74 -24.69 -21.47
C GLY A 72 -26.42 -23.39 -21.02
N TYR A 73 -27.21 -23.44 -19.94
CA TYR A 73 -27.97 -22.31 -19.42
C TYR A 73 -27.84 -22.22 -17.89
N ILE A 74 -28.11 -21.04 -17.33
CA ILE A 74 -28.14 -20.84 -15.88
C ILE A 74 -29.59 -20.67 -15.44
N ASN A 75 -30.14 -21.64 -14.72
CA ASN A 75 -31.48 -21.53 -14.15
C ASN A 75 -31.48 -20.73 -12.84
N PHE A 76 -32.67 -20.36 -12.33
CA PHE A 76 -32.77 -19.53 -11.13
C PHE A 76 -32.06 -20.12 -9.90
N ARG A 77 -32.05 -21.45 -9.76
CA ARG A 77 -31.38 -22.12 -8.63
C ARG A 77 -29.86 -22.09 -8.77
N GLU A 78 -29.34 -22.28 -9.97
CA GLU A 78 -27.91 -22.12 -10.28
C GLU A 78 -27.46 -20.67 -10.12
N PHE A 79 -28.30 -19.72 -10.51
CA PHE A 79 -28.08 -18.29 -10.29
C PHE A 79 -28.03 -17.94 -8.80
N LEU A 80 -28.97 -18.46 -8.00
CA LEU A 80 -28.95 -18.28 -6.55
C LEU A 80 -27.69 -18.88 -5.93
N ASN A 81 -27.34 -20.11 -6.28
CA ASN A 81 -26.10 -20.74 -5.79
C ASN A 81 -24.87 -19.91 -6.18
N LEU A 82 -24.80 -19.39 -7.42
CA LEU A 82 -23.72 -18.52 -7.87
C LEU A 82 -23.62 -17.22 -7.05
N MET A 83 -24.75 -16.66 -6.62
CA MET A 83 -24.80 -15.42 -5.82
C MET A 83 -24.63 -15.67 -4.31
N GLU A 84 -24.97 -16.87 -3.83
CA GLU A 84 -24.84 -17.27 -2.42
C GLU A 84 -23.47 -17.87 -2.09
N GLU A 85 -22.82 -18.58 -3.03
CA GLU A 85 -21.54 -19.27 -2.80
C GLU A 85 -20.30 -18.35 -2.89
N GLU A 86 -20.43 -17.09 -3.33
CA GLU A 86 -19.33 -16.14 -3.34
C GLU A 86 -19.57 -14.99 -2.36
N PRO A 87 -18.70 -14.77 -1.35
CA PRO A 87 -18.67 -13.50 -0.66
C PRO A 87 -18.13 -12.48 -1.65
N ILE A 88 -19.02 -11.78 -2.33
CA ILE A 88 -18.70 -10.66 -3.24
C ILE A 88 -17.77 -9.65 -2.53
N ALA A 89 -17.79 -9.57 -1.20
CA ALA A 89 -16.82 -8.83 -0.40
C ALA A 89 -15.36 -9.32 -0.58
N HIS A 90 -15.10 -10.64 -0.64
CA HIS A 90 -13.76 -11.19 -0.88
C HIS A 90 -13.30 -10.91 -2.32
N ASN A 91 -14.18 -11.04 -3.31
CA ASN A 91 -13.85 -10.70 -4.70
C ASN A 91 -13.76 -9.19 -4.94
N LEU A 92 -14.50 -8.34 -4.24
CA LEU A 92 -14.32 -6.88 -4.32
C LEU A 92 -13.01 -6.45 -3.67
N THR A 93 -12.63 -7.04 -2.53
CA THR A 93 -11.36 -6.73 -1.88
C THR A 93 -10.19 -7.30 -2.68
N ALA A 94 -10.29 -8.53 -3.19
CA ALA A 94 -9.28 -9.15 -4.05
C ALA A 94 -9.21 -8.45 -5.42
N ASN A 95 -10.32 -8.09 -6.06
CA ASN A 95 -10.32 -7.32 -7.31
C ASN A 95 -9.83 -5.89 -7.09
N PHE A 96 -10.15 -5.25 -5.97
CA PHE A 96 -9.61 -3.94 -5.62
C PHE A 96 -8.11 -4.01 -5.35
N VAL A 97 -7.64 -5.00 -4.59
CA VAL A 97 -6.23 -5.26 -4.31
C VAL A 97 -5.50 -5.61 -5.60
N ASN A 98 -6.04 -6.48 -6.45
CA ASN A 98 -5.46 -6.84 -7.75
C ASN A 98 -5.42 -5.63 -8.70
N LYS A 99 -6.49 -4.86 -8.78
CA LYS A 99 -6.56 -3.62 -9.58
C LYS A 99 -5.59 -2.57 -9.05
N TYR A 100 -5.49 -2.42 -7.73
CA TYR A 100 -4.55 -1.52 -7.08
C TYR A 100 -3.10 -1.95 -7.32
N ILE A 101 -2.77 -3.24 -7.16
CA ILE A 101 -1.46 -3.82 -7.49
C ILE A 101 -1.12 -3.58 -8.96
N HIS A 102 -2.05 -3.85 -9.88
CA HIS A 102 -1.90 -3.60 -11.31
C HIS A 102 -1.67 -2.11 -11.63
N TYR A 103 -2.31 -1.22 -10.87
CA TYR A 103 -2.13 0.23 -11.00
C TYR A 103 -0.99 0.80 -10.16
N THR A 104 -0.25 0.00 -9.39
CA THR A 104 0.88 0.52 -8.59
C THR A 104 2.19 -0.10 -8.97
N ILE A 105 2.17 -1.28 -9.60
CA ILE A 105 3.37 -2.05 -9.88
C ILE A 105 3.36 -2.55 -11.32
N VAL A 106 4.56 -2.64 -11.89
CA VAL A 106 4.77 -3.08 -13.26
C VAL A 106 4.46 -4.57 -13.36
N PRO A 107 3.60 -5.00 -14.28
CA PRO A 107 3.40 -6.42 -14.55
C PRO A 107 4.73 -7.07 -14.99
N ARG A 108 5.07 -8.27 -14.48
CA ARG A 108 6.25 -9.00 -14.98
C ARG A 108 6.10 -9.23 -16.48
N GLY A 109 7.02 -8.66 -17.26
CA GLY A 109 6.93 -8.75 -18.71
C GLY A 109 6.79 -10.20 -19.19
N LEU A 110 5.75 -10.47 -19.98
CA LEU A 110 5.65 -11.68 -20.78
C LEU A 110 6.97 -11.89 -21.54
N PRO A 111 7.51 -13.11 -21.63
CA PRO A 111 8.58 -13.38 -22.56
C PRO A 111 8.08 -12.96 -23.95
N LYS A 112 8.81 -12.05 -24.61
CA LYS A 112 8.52 -11.67 -26.00
C LYS A 112 8.52 -12.95 -26.84
N LEU A 113 7.34 -13.49 -27.11
CA LEU A 113 7.16 -14.55 -28.07
C LEU A 113 7.69 -14.02 -29.41
N ARG A 114 8.81 -14.60 -29.84
CA ARG A 114 9.27 -14.50 -31.22
C ARG A 114 8.15 -15.07 -32.09
N THR A 115 7.52 -14.20 -32.89
CA THR A 115 6.73 -14.45 -34.12
C THR A 115 6.69 -15.91 -34.59
N ALA A 116 5.57 -16.53 -34.97
CA ALA A 116 4.31 -16.02 -35.48
C ALA A 116 3.20 -17.08 -35.33
N GLY A 117 1.97 -16.63 -35.08
CA GLY A 117 0.76 -17.44 -35.22
C GLY A 117 -0.01 -17.63 -33.92
N VAL A 118 -0.93 -16.71 -33.66
CA VAL A 118 -2.03 -16.84 -32.68
C VAL A 118 -1.56 -17.09 -31.24
N ASP A 119 -1.05 -16.05 -30.58
CA ASP A 119 -0.95 -16.04 -29.12
C ASP A 119 -2.28 -15.57 -28.54
N LEU A 120 -3.01 -16.53 -27.97
CA LEU A 120 -4.05 -16.28 -26.99
C LEU A 120 -3.39 -15.51 -25.84
N THR A 121 -3.94 -14.35 -25.47
CA THR A 121 -3.58 -13.67 -24.22
C THR A 121 -4.02 -14.57 -23.06
N ASP A 122 -3.10 -15.39 -22.55
CA ASP A 122 -3.33 -16.12 -21.31
C ASP A 122 -3.36 -15.12 -20.16
N GLY A 123 -4.42 -15.26 -19.34
CA GLY A 123 -4.65 -14.51 -18.11
C GLY A 123 -3.69 -14.92 -16.99
N ASP A 124 -2.52 -15.47 -17.31
CA ASP A 124 -1.54 -16.01 -16.36
C ASP A 124 -0.72 -14.91 -15.66
N TYR A 125 -1.11 -13.64 -15.80
CA TYR A 125 -0.56 -12.56 -15.01
C TYR A 125 -0.84 -12.72 -13.50
N GLU A 126 -1.91 -13.44 -13.14
CA GLU A 126 -2.32 -13.68 -11.76
C GLU A 126 -1.50 -14.80 -11.07
N ASP A 127 -0.90 -15.71 -11.84
CA ASP A 127 -0.21 -16.90 -11.31
C ASP A 127 1.24 -16.63 -10.87
N GLU A 128 1.76 -15.42 -11.12
CA GLU A 128 3.15 -15.06 -10.78
C GLU A 128 3.31 -14.25 -9.48
N TYR A 129 2.21 -13.95 -8.77
CA TYR A 129 2.24 -13.39 -7.42
C TYR A 129 2.59 -14.47 -6.41
N SER A 130 3.88 -14.75 -6.33
CA SER A 130 4.43 -15.61 -5.31
C SER A 130 4.28 -14.93 -3.94
N CYS A 131 3.22 -15.26 -3.19
CA CYS A 131 3.15 -15.11 -1.73
C CYS A 131 4.22 -15.94 -0.98
N ASN A 132 5.29 -16.33 -1.69
CA ASN A 132 6.42 -17.08 -1.21
C ASN A 132 7.72 -16.31 -1.56
N PRO A 133 8.44 -15.76 -0.57
CA PRO A 133 8.05 -15.71 0.84
C PRO A 133 6.87 -14.74 1.06
N PRO A 134 6.01 -14.99 2.06
CA PRO A 134 4.86 -14.13 2.36
C PRO A 134 5.33 -12.71 2.71
N ALA A 135 4.53 -11.72 2.32
CA ALA A 135 4.79 -10.29 2.57
C ALA A 135 4.56 -9.93 4.04
N LEU A 136 5.44 -10.43 4.91
CA LEU A 136 5.31 -10.31 6.36
C LEU A 136 6.12 -9.16 6.93
N CYS A 137 7.06 -8.56 6.20
CA CYS A 137 8.05 -7.70 6.83
C CYS A 137 7.42 -6.39 7.33
N MET A 138 6.65 -5.69 6.48
CA MET A 138 5.90 -4.49 6.88
C MET A 138 4.83 -4.80 7.91
N ILE A 139 4.16 -5.96 7.81
CA ILE A 139 3.16 -6.39 8.80
C ILE A 139 3.82 -6.55 10.18
N ILE A 140 4.97 -7.22 10.25
CA ILE A 140 5.71 -7.41 11.50
C ILE A 140 6.16 -6.07 12.09
N ILE A 141 6.72 -5.17 11.28
CA ILE A 141 7.13 -3.84 11.74
C ILE A 141 5.92 -3.07 12.30
N SER A 142 4.81 -3.06 11.57
CA SER A 142 3.55 -2.44 12.01
C SER A 142 3.00 -3.03 13.31
N LEU A 143 3.07 -4.35 13.50
CA LEU A 143 2.66 -4.98 14.76
C LEU A 143 3.54 -4.54 15.94
N ILE A 144 4.85 -4.39 15.72
CA ILE A 144 5.78 -3.90 16.74
C ILE A 144 5.47 -2.43 17.09
N GLU A 145 5.22 -1.58 16.10
CA GLU A 145 4.82 -0.18 16.30
C GLU A 145 3.54 -0.07 17.15
N VAL A 146 2.52 -0.86 16.83
CA VAL A 146 1.26 -0.91 17.60
C VAL A 146 1.51 -1.40 19.03
N LEU A 147 2.31 -2.45 19.21
CA LEU A 147 2.62 -2.99 20.54
C LEU A 147 3.36 -1.97 21.41
N PHE A 148 4.36 -1.28 20.83
CA PHE A 148 5.15 -0.27 21.53
C PHE A 148 4.32 0.96 21.88
N PHE A 149 3.49 1.45 20.95
CA PHE A 149 2.58 2.55 21.22
C PHE A 149 1.55 2.18 22.30
N SER A 150 0.95 0.98 22.21
CA SER A 150 -0.02 0.51 23.21
C SER A 150 0.58 0.43 24.61
N TRP A 151 1.84 0.00 24.72
CA TRP A 151 2.54 -0.06 26.00
C TRP A 151 2.71 1.33 26.65
N ASP A 152 3.10 2.33 25.87
CA ASP A 152 3.22 3.71 26.35
C ASP A 152 1.87 4.30 26.75
N VAL A 153 0.82 4.06 25.96
CA VAL A 153 -0.55 4.47 26.28
C VAL A 153 -1.03 3.85 27.59
N LEU A 154 -0.77 2.55 27.81
CA LEU A 154 -1.15 1.87 29.06
C LEU A 154 -0.44 2.44 30.29
N LYS A 155 0.81 2.88 30.14
CA LYS A 155 1.61 3.45 31.25
C LYS A 155 1.25 4.91 31.55
N LEU A 156 1.02 5.71 30.51
CA LEU A 156 0.75 7.14 30.63
C LEU A 156 -0.75 7.48 30.75
N LYS A 157 -1.64 6.54 30.41
CA LYS A 157 -3.09 6.76 30.28
C LYS A 157 -3.44 7.92 29.35
N SER A 158 -2.62 8.15 28.32
CA SER A 158 -2.79 9.20 27.31
C SER A 158 -2.44 8.67 25.93
N THR A 159 -3.21 9.06 24.93
CA THR A 159 -3.01 8.71 23.51
C THR A 159 -2.19 9.75 22.75
N GLU A 160 -1.77 10.84 23.41
CA GLU A 160 -1.12 12.01 22.79
C GLU A 160 0.21 12.37 23.48
N SER A 161 0.80 11.46 24.26
CA SER A 161 2.01 11.72 25.05
C SER A 161 3.21 10.91 24.57
N ILE A 162 4.37 11.57 24.52
CA ILE A 162 5.68 11.00 24.16
C ILE A 162 6.59 10.74 25.36
N GLN A 163 6.03 10.69 26.56
CA GLN A 163 6.81 10.55 27.80
C GLN A 163 6.86 9.12 28.34
N GLY A 164 6.51 8.13 27.52
CA GLY A 164 6.41 6.74 27.94
C GLY A 164 7.77 6.01 28.04
N PRO A 165 7.79 4.81 28.66
CA PRO A 165 9.00 3.99 28.74
C PRO A 165 9.61 3.62 27.37
N VAL A 166 8.79 3.32 26.37
CA VAL A 166 9.26 3.03 25.01
C VAL A 166 9.79 4.32 24.38
N ALA A 167 9.03 5.41 24.45
CA ALA A 167 9.47 6.70 23.93
C ALA A 167 10.82 7.13 24.52
N SER A 168 10.97 7.15 25.84
CA SER A 168 12.24 7.51 26.49
C SER A 168 13.43 6.63 26.06
N THR A 169 13.21 5.35 25.79
CA THR A 169 14.25 4.40 25.41
C THR A 169 14.63 4.49 23.93
N PHE A 170 13.64 4.66 23.04
CA PHE A 170 13.83 4.48 21.61
C PHE A 170 13.76 5.75 20.77
N ILE A 171 13.22 6.86 21.31
CA ILE A 171 13.17 8.15 20.61
C ILE A 171 14.56 8.59 20.20
N TYR A 172 14.68 9.24 19.05
CA TYR A 172 15.92 9.93 18.70
C TYR A 172 16.08 11.13 19.63
N ASN A 173 17.12 11.08 20.47
CA ASN A 173 17.44 12.13 21.41
C ASN A 173 18.76 12.81 21.01
N PRO A 174 18.73 14.10 20.63
CA PRO A 174 19.93 14.81 20.20
C PRO A 174 20.99 15.00 21.30
N HIS A 175 20.62 14.82 22.58
CA HIS A 175 21.52 14.87 23.73
C HIS A 175 22.16 13.51 24.04
N ARG A 176 21.83 12.45 23.29
CA ARG A 176 22.34 11.08 23.47
C ARG A 176 22.73 10.44 22.14
N ARG A 177 23.41 11.19 21.27
CA ARG A 177 23.78 10.72 19.92
C ARG A 177 24.76 9.55 19.92
N HIS A 178 25.53 9.38 21.00
CA HIS A 178 26.39 8.20 21.17
C HIS A 178 25.58 6.89 21.24
N GLU A 179 24.29 6.96 21.61
CA GLU A 179 23.35 5.84 21.58
C GLU A 179 22.88 5.57 20.14
N ALA A 180 23.78 5.02 19.30
CA ALA A 180 23.60 4.91 17.86
C ALA A 180 22.32 4.17 17.41
N TRP A 181 21.76 3.28 18.23
CA TRP A 181 20.49 2.61 17.93
C TRP A 181 19.32 3.59 17.79
N ARG A 182 19.37 4.76 18.43
CA ARG A 182 18.33 5.79 18.37
C ARG A 182 18.15 6.40 16.99
N TYR A 183 19.14 6.29 16.10
CA TYR A 183 19.01 6.69 14.69
C TYR A 183 18.11 5.74 13.89
N VAL A 184 17.74 4.58 14.46
CA VAL A 184 16.85 3.59 13.85
C VAL A 184 15.59 3.39 14.69
N THR A 185 15.74 3.16 16.00
CA THR A 185 14.63 2.75 16.88
C THR A 185 13.54 3.79 17.04
N TYR A 186 13.83 5.05 16.69
CA TYR A 186 12.83 6.13 16.74
C TYR A 186 11.61 5.85 15.87
N MET A 187 11.76 4.99 14.85
CA MET A 187 10.66 4.56 13.97
C MET A 187 9.51 3.89 14.74
N PHE A 188 9.78 3.30 15.91
CA PHE A 188 8.76 2.65 16.72
C PHE A 188 8.04 3.57 17.71
N VAL A 189 8.48 4.82 17.86
CA VAL A 189 7.90 5.79 18.80
C VAL A 189 6.95 6.71 18.05
N HIS A 190 5.73 6.91 18.54
CA HIS A 190 4.73 7.75 17.87
C HIS A 190 4.14 8.78 18.83
N VAL A 191 3.95 10.02 18.34
CA VAL A 191 3.50 11.17 19.15
C VAL A 191 2.01 11.09 19.53
N GLY A 192 1.20 10.45 18.69
CA GLY A 192 -0.23 10.33 18.93
C GLY A 192 -0.90 9.25 18.08
N GLN A 193 -2.14 8.92 18.42
CA GLN A 193 -2.91 7.86 17.77
C GLN A 193 -3.12 8.13 16.28
N THR A 194 -3.47 9.38 15.93
CA THR A 194 -3.68 9.78 14.52
C THR A 194 -2.39 9.63 13.72
N HIS A 195 -1.25 10.03 14.30
CA HIS A 195 0.05 9.92 13.64
C HIS A 195 0.44 8.46 13.38
N LEU A 196 0.25 7.57 14.37
CA LEU A 196 0.46 6.12 14.17
C LEU A 196 -0.48 5.57 13.09
N THR A 197 -1.76 5.90 13.16
CA THR A 197 -2.78 5.34 12.25
C THR A 197 -2.47 5.67 10.79
N VAL A 198 -2.13 6.92 10.48
CA VAL A 198 -1.78 7.33 9.10
C VAL A 198 -0.50 6.64 8.63
N ASN A 199 0.54 6.55 9.48
CA ASN A 199 1.76 5.83 9.13
C ASN A 199 1.48 4.36 8.81
N LEU A 200 0.69 3.67 9.63
CA LEU A 200 0.32 2.27 9.41
C LEU A 200 -0.47 2.05 8.12
N ILE A 201 -1.46 2.92 7.85
CA ILE A 201 -2.26 2.83 6.62
C ILE A 201 -1.34 2.94 5.40
N VAL A 202 -0.49 3.96 5.33
CA VAL A 202 0.39 4.17 4.17
C VAL A 202 1.47 3.08 4.09
N GLN A 203 2.06 2.69 5.22
CA GLN A 203 3.06 1.62 5.30
C GLN A 203 2.54 0.28 4.79
N LEU A 204 1.35 -0.13 5.22
CA LEU A 204 0.75 -1.39 4.80
C LEU A 204 0.24 -1.31 3.36
N LEU A 205 -0.44 -0.22 3.00
CA LEU A 205 -1.00 -0.01 1.65
C LEU A 205 0.09 0.01 0.58
N LEU A 206 1.24 0.65 0.86
CA LEU A 206 2.32 0.77 -0.12
C LEU A 206 3.38 -0.31 0.02
N GLY A 207 3.69 -0.74 1.23
CA GLY A 207 4.79 -1.64 1.50
C GLY A 207 4.47 -3.10 1.20
N VAL A 208 3.29 -3.60 1.56
CA VAL A 208 2.90 -5.00 1.31
C VAL A 208 2.90 -5.33 -0.20
N PRO A 209 2.28 -4.53 -1.09
CA PRO A 209 2.38 -4.75 -2.53
C PRO A 209 3.82 -4.73 -3.04
N LEU A 210 4.65 -3.82 -2.53
CA LEU A 210 6.06 -3.72 -2.92
C LEU A 210 6.82 -5.00 -2.51
N GLU A 211 6.50 -5.61 -1.37
CA GLU A 211 7.10 -6.87 -0.92
C GLU A 211 6.69 -8.05 -1.81
N MET A 212 5.41 -8.12 -2.19
CA MET A 212 4.88 -9.17 -3.06
C MET A 212 5.61 -9.20 -4.42
N VAL A 213 6.01 -8.02 -4.94
CA VAL A 213 6.67 -7.93 -6.25
C VAL A 213 8.20 -7.99 -6.15
N HIS A 214 8.79 -7.27 -5.20
CA HIS A 214 10.24 -7.10 -5.12
C HIS A 214 10.93 -8.02 -4.10
N ARG A 215 10.16 -8.77 -3.30
CA ARG A 215 10.59 -9.55 -2.13
C ARG A 215 10.88 -8.68 -0.90
N GLY A 216 10.51 -9.20 0.27
CA GLY A 216 10.59 -8.51 1.57
C GLY A 216 11.95 -7.86 1.89
N TRP A 217 13.08 -8.56 1.65
CA TRP A 217 14.40 -8.03 2.01
C TRP A 217 14.78 -6.74 1.27
N ARG A 218 14.30 -6.54 0.04
CA ARG A 218 14.57 -5.31 -0.74
C ARG A 218 13.80 -4.13 -0.14
N VAL A 219 12.54 -4.39 0.21
CA VAL A 219 11.65 -3.40 0.83
C VAL A 219 12.16 -3.03 2.22
N ILE A 220 12.59 -4.00 3.02
CA ILE A 220 13.26 -3.75 4.31
C ILE A 220 14.46 -2.82 4.11
N LEU A 221 15.34 -3.13 3.15
CA LEU A 221 16.54 -2.32 2.92
C LEU A 221 16.18 -0.87 2.60
N ILE A 222 15.17 -0.64 1.74
CA ILE A 222 14.67 0.69 1.41
C ILE A 222 14.07 1.39 2.63
N TYR A 223 13.21 0.72 3.37
CA TYR A 223 12.53 1.27 4.54
C TYR A 223 13.54 1.74 5.60
N PHE A 224 14.49 0.87 5.99
CA PHE A 224 15.53 1.22 6.95
C PHE A 224 16.49 2.28 6.42
N SER A 225 16.78 2.29 5.12
CA SER A 225 17.57 3.36 4.49
C SER A 225 16.91 4.72 4.63
N GLY A 226 15.58 4.77 4.52
CA GLY A 226 14.77 5.97 4.76
C GLY A 226 14.79 6.43 6.21
N VAL A 227 14.63 5.50 7.15
CA VAL A 227 14.70 5.77 8.59
C VAL A 227 16.07 6.33 8.98
N ILE A 228 17.16 5.69 8.55
CA ILE A 228 18.53 6.13 8.84
C ILE A 228 18.83 7.48 8.19
N ALA A 229 18.44 7.67 6.92
CA ALA A 229 18.61 8.95 6.25
C ALA A 229 17.82 10.07 6.95
N GLY A 230 16.59 9.77 7.40
CA GLY A 230 15.72 10.70 8.08
C GLY A 230 16.31 11.23 9.40
N SER A 231 16.79 10.33 10.25
CA SER A 231 17.42 10.71 11.53
C SER A 231 18.75 11.41 11.33
N LEU A 232 19.60 10.94 10.42
CA LEU A 232 20.89 11.57 10.13
C LEU A 232 20.71 12.96 9.53
N ALA A 233 19.82 13.13 8.54
CA ALA A 233 19.55 14.45 7.96
C ALA A 233 18.99 15.42 9.00
N THR A 234 18.02 14.97 9.82
CA THR A 234 17.48 15.79 10.91
C THR A 234 18.57 16.18 11.91
N SER A 235 19.47 15.26 12.27
CA SER A 235 20.59 15.57 13.16
C SER A 235 21.51 16.67 12.62
N VAL A 236 21.70 16.73 11.31
CA VAL A 236 22.60 17.70 10.66
C VAL A 236 21.91 19.04 10.43
N THR A 237 20.61 19.07 10.11
CA THR A 237 19.90 20.32 9.78
C THR A 237 19.23 20.98 10.99
N ASP A 238 18.73 20.16 11.92
CA ASP A 238 17.97 20.58 13.10
C ASP A 238 18.50 19.82 14.34
N PRO A 239 19.74 20.12 14.80
CA PRO A 239 20.47 19.30 15.77
C PRO A 239 19.85 19.25 17.17
N SER A 240 18.84 20.08 17.48
CA SER A 240 18.14 20.12 18.77
C SER A 240 16.80 19.40 18.78
N VAL A 241 16.35 18.87 17.63
CA VAL A 241 15.03 18.27 17.48
C VAL A 241 15.05 16.79 17.87
N TYR A 242 14.06 16.39 18.67
CA TYR A 242 13.75 14.99 18.93
C TYR A 242 12.96 14.42 17.75
N LEU A 243 13.26 13.19 17.34
CA LEU A 243 12.55 12.55 16.24
C LEU A 243 11.82 11.30 16.73
N ALA A 244 10.56 11.17 16.34
CA ALA A 244 9.68 10.04 16.63
C ALA A 244 8.80 9.75 15.42
N GLY A 245 8.76 8.50 14.98
CA GLY A 245 7.81 8.01 13.98
C GLY A 245 8.46 7.26 12.82
N ALA A 246 7.70 6.32 12.28
CA ALA A 246 8.08 5.52 11.11
C ALA A 246 8.16 6.30 9.79
N SER A 247 7.81 7.59 9.79
CA SER A 247 7.55 8.36 8.57
C SER A 247 8.73 8.46 7.61
N GLY A 248 9.98 8.47 8.08
CA GLY A 248 11.16 8.39 7.21
C GLY A 248 11.17 7.12 6.34
N GLY A 249 10.76 5.99 6.89
CA GLY A 249 10.57 4.73 6.16
C GLY A 249 9.34 4.75 5.26
N VAL A 250 8.23 5.33 5.73
CA VAL A 250 7.00 5.48 4.93
C VAL A 250 7.24 6.31 3.67
N TYR A 251 7.93 7.44 3.79
CA TYR A 251 8.31 8.27 2.63
C TYR A 251 9.29 7.57 1.70
N ALA A 252 10.16 6.70 2.24
CA ALA A 252 10.99 5.86 1.42
C ALA A 252 10.17 4.84 0.62
N LEU A 253 9.09 4.28 1.18
CA LEU A 253 8.18 3.39 0.45
C LEU A 253 7.42 4.14 -0.65
N ILE A 254 6.92 5.35 -0.39
CA ILE A 254 6.23 6.17 -1.40
C ILE A 254 7.15 6.41 -2.61
N THR A 255 8.39 6.83 -2.35
CA THR A 255 9.36 7.12 -3.40
C THR A 255 9.99 5.87 -4.03
N ALA A 256 9.94 4.73 -3.37
CA ALA A 256 10.28 3.44 -3.96
C ALA A 256 9.31 3.06 -5.10
N HIS A 257 8.02 3.38 -4.98
CA HIS A 257 7.08 3.23 -6.10
C HIS A 257 7.46 4.14 -7.27
N ILE A 258 7.87 5.38 -7.00
CA ILE A 258 8.40 6.29 -8.03
C ILE A 258 9.67 5.71 -8.66
N ALA A 259 10.57 5.11 -7.88
CA ALA A 259 11.75 4.44 -8.40
C ALA A 259 11.38 3.26 -9.32
N THR A 260 10.40 2.44 -8.95
CA THR A 260 9.85 1.37 -9.80
C THR A 260 9.32 1.92 -11.12
N ILE A 261 8.62 3.06 -11.09
CA ILE A 261 8.12 3.75 -12.28
C ILE A 261 9.27 4.22 -13.17
N ILE A 262 10.32 4.82 -12.59
CA ILE A 262 11.46 5.35 -13.36
C ILE A 262 12.22 4.23 -14.07
N ILE A 263 12.51 3.12 -13.37
CA ILE A 263 13.33 2.03 -13.93
C ILE A 263 12.56 1.14 -14.89
N ASN A 264 11.22 1.14 -14.85
CA ASN A 264 10.37 0.33 -15.72
C ASN A 264 9.40 1.20 -16.54
N TRP A 265 9.78 2.45 -16.83
CA TRP A 265 8.89 3.45 -17.45
C TRP A 265 8.26 2.97 -18.76
N SER A 266 9.03 2.24 -19.59
CA SER A 266 8.56 1.76 -20.88
C SER A 266 7.58 0.58 -20.81
N GLU A 267 7.53 -0.08 -19.66
CA GLU A 267 6.74 -1.29 -19.41
C GLU A 267 5.42 -0.95 -18.72
N MET A 268 5.23 0.30 -18.28
CA MET A 268 4.05 0.74 -17.54
C MET A 268 3.10 1.57 -18.41
N GLU A 269 1.89 1.06 -18.63
CA GLU A 269 0.87 1.75 -19.44
C GLU A 269 0.39 3.07 -18.80
N PHE A 270 0.34 3.17 -17.47
CA PHE A 270 -0.21 4.32 -16.73
C PHE A 270 0.81 5.06 -15.85
N ALA A 271 2.11 4.99 -16.18
CA ALA A 271 3.20 5.57 -15.40
C ALA A 271 2.96 7.03 -14.98
N ILE A 272 2.48 7.87 -15.90
CA ILE A 272 2.25 9.31 -15.65
C ILE A 272 1.18 9.52 -14.58
N TYR A 273 0.05 8.80 -14.66
CA TYR A 273 -1.04 8.96 -13.69
C TYR A 273 -0.62 8.51 -12.29
N GLN A 274 0.12 7.41 -12.21
CA GLN A 274 0.67 6.93 -10.94
C GLN A 274 1.66 7.94 -10.34
N LEU A 275 2.54 8.51 -11.17
CA LEU A 275 3.48 9.54 -10.74
C LEU A 275 2.75 10.79 -10.22
N LEU A 276 1.65 11.20 -10.86
CA LEU A 276 0.82 12.31 -10.40
C LEU A 276 0.14 12.01 -9.05
N ILE A 277 -0.37 10.79 -8.85
CA ILE A 277 -0.99 10.37 -7.59
C ILE A 277 0.03 10.40 -6.45
N PHE A 278 1.19 9.75 -6.64
CA PHE A 278 2.25 9.75 -5.62
C PHE A 278 2.82 11.15 -5.37
N GLY A 279 2.98 11.95 -6.43
CA GLY A 279 3.39 13.36 -6.32
C GLY A 279 2.40 14.18 -5.49
N PHE A 280 1.10 14.04 -5.74
CA PHE A 280 0.05 14.71 -4.97
C PHE A 280 0.06 14.30 -3.50
N LEU A 281 0.20 13.00 -3.20
CA LEU A 281 0.28 12.49 -1.83
C LEU A 281 1.48 13.09 -1.07
N ILE A 282 2.67 13.12 -1.69
CA ILE A 282 3.88 13.72 -1.08
C ILE A 282 3.68 15.21 -0.84
N ILE A 283 3.21 15.95 -1.85
CA ILE A 283 3.04 17.40 -1.76
C ILE A 283 2.04 17.75 -0.66
N PHE A 284 0.91 17.05 -0.59
CA PHE A 284 -0.12 17.31 0.40
C PHE A 284 0.38 17.02 1.83
N ASP A 285 1.01 15.87 2.05
CA ASP A 285 1.47 15.47 3.39
C ASP A 285 2.66 16.31 3.89
N THR A 286 3.67 16.53 3.03
CA THR A 286 4.82 17.38 3.35
C THR A 286 4.41 18.84 3.47
N GLY A 287 3.53 19.32 2.58
CA GLY A 287 3.00 20.67 2.61
C GLY A 287 2.23 20.97 3.90
N SER A 288 1.40 20.03 4.35
CA SER A 288 0.70 20.12 5.65
C SER A 288 1.69 20.16 6.82
N SER A 289 2.72 19.30 6.80
CA SER A 289 3.75 19.26 7.86
C SER A 289 4.54 20.58 7.95
N ILE A 290 4.95 21.13 6.80
CA ILE A 290 5.65 22.42 6.71
C ILE A 290 4.72 23.56 7.17
N TYR A 291 3.47 23.57 6.69
CA TYR A 291 2.50 24.61 7.04
C TYR A 291 2.27 24.64 8.56
N ASN A 292 2.05 23.49 9.19
CA ASN A 292 1.83 23.40 10.62
C ASN A 292 3.03 23.91 11.43
N ARG A 293 4.25 23.67 10.96
CA ARG A 293 5.49 24.11 11.61
C ARG A 293 5.69 25.63 11.57
N PHE A 294 5.42 26.26 10.43
CA PHE A 294 5.71 27.68 10.23
C PHE A 294 4.53 28.61 10.54
N PHE A 295 3.28 28.11 10.47
CA PHE A 295 2.09 28.97 10.54
C PHE A 295 1.13 28.64 11.68
N VAL A 296 1.18 27.45 12.27
CA VAL A 296 0.18 27.02 13.27
C VAL A 296 0.79 26.90 14.68
N ASP A 297 2.11 27.06 14.83
CA ASP A 297 2.84 26.99 16.11
C ASP A 297 2.46 25.78 16.97
N VAL A 298 2.08 24.69 16.30
CA VAL A 298 1.88 23.41 16.97
C VAL A 298 3.27 22.91 17.29
N ASP A 299 3.52 22.57 18.55
CA ASP A 299 4.71 21.87 19.06
C ASP A 299 4.88 20.45 18.46
N ASN A 300 4.45 20.25 17.22
CA ASN A 300 4.62 19.04 16.44
C ASN A 300 6.09 18.93 16.05
N ARG A 301 6.81 18.13 16.83
CA ARG A 301 8.20 17.69 16.65
C ARG A 301 8.36 16.72 15.46
N ILE A 302 7.54 16.85 14.42
CA ILE A 302 7.56 15.97 13.24
C ILE A 302 8.56 16.58 12.25
N GLY A 303 9.67 15.89 12.04
CA GLY A 303 10.75 16.38 11.17
C GLY A 303 10.36 16.30 9.69
N TYR A 304 9.99 17.42 9.08
CA TYR A 304 9.86 17.53 7.62
C TYR A 304 11.16 17.14 6.90
N THR A 305 12.32 17.42 7.51
CA THR A 305 13.63 16.95 7.04
C THR A 305 13.69 15.43 7.00
N ALA A 306 13.14 14.74 8.01
CA ALA A 306 13.13 13.29 8.05
C ALA A 306 12.28 12.71 6.91
N HIS A 307 11.13 13.33 6.61
CA HIS A 307 10.28 12.94 5.48
C HIS A 307 11.00 13.13 4.15
N LEU A 308 11.61 14.30 3.94
CA LEU A 308 12.35 14.61 2.71
C LEU A 308 13.56 13.69 2.52
N ALA A 309 14.38 13.49 3.55
CA ALA A 309 15.54 12.61 3.48
C ALA A 309 15.13 11.15 3.31
N GLY A 310 14.03 10.72 3.93
CA GLY A 310 13.40 9.42 3.71
C GLY A 310 12.98 9.23 2.25
N ALA A 311 12.32 10.22 1.66
CA ALA A 311 11.94 10.23 0.25
C ALA A 311 13.15 10.17 -0.70
N VAL A 312 14.19 10.96 -0.45
CA VAL A 312 15.41 10.92 -1.26
C VAL A 312 16.09 9.55 -1.14
N ALA A 313 16.18 8.99 0.06
CA ALA A 313 16.73 7.67 0.28
C ALA A 313 15.92 6.58 -0.44
N GLY A 314 14.59 6.61 -0.35
CA GLY A 314 13.72 5.65 -1.01
C GLY A 314 13.84 5.68 -2.53
N LEU A 315 13.95 6.87 -3.12
CA LEU A 315 14.21 7.03 -4.55
C LEU A 315 15.59 6.45 -4.95
N LEU A 316 16.66 6.89 -4.29
CA LEU A 316 18.03 6.49 -4.64
C LEU A 316 18.28 4.99 -4.43
N VAL A 317 17.89 4.49 -3.27
CA VAL A 317 18.03 3.07 -2.91
C VAL A 317 17.05 2.23 -3.71
N GLY A 318 15.83 2.71 -3.96
CA GLY A 318 14.84 2.03 -4.79
C GLY A 318 15.34 1.79 -6.21
N VAL A 319 15.90 2.82 -6.87
CA VAL A 319 16.46 2.69 -8.23
C VAL A 319 17.58 1.65 -8.30
N TYR A 320 18.38 1.52 -7.24
CA TYR A 320 19.46 0.54 -7.17
C TYR A 320 18.97 -0.89 -6.83
N THR A 321 18.01 -1.01 -5.90
CA THR A 321 17.64 -2.30 -5.30
C THR A 321 16.43 -2.97 -5.95
N LEU A 322 15.45 -2.22 -6.44
CA LEU A 322 14.21 -2.77 -6.97
C LEU A 322 14.44 -3.53 -8.28
N ARG A 323 13.43 -4.31 -8.67
CA ARG A 323 13.54 -5.17 -9.86
C ARG A 323 13.39 -4.30 -11.11
N ASN A 324 14.39 -4.39 -11.97
CA ASN A 324 14.38 -3.85 -13.31
C ASN A 324 14.11 -5.02 -14.28
N LEU A 325 12.98 -4.98 -14.99
CA LEU A 325 12.53 -6.07 -15.86
C LEU A 325 13.40 -6.19 -17.12
N ASN A 326 13.71 -5.06 -17.77
CA ASN A 326 14.47 -5.00 -19.01
C ASN A 326 15.66 -4.05 -18.87
N VAL A 327 16.77 -4.57 -18.37
CA VAL A 327 17.93 -3.73 -18.04
C VAL A 327 18.57 -3.11 -19.28
N ARG A 328 18.42 -1.79 -19.43
CA ARG A 328 19.09 -0.98 -20.44
C ARG A 328 20.48 -0.53 -19.95
N PRO A 329 21.43 -0.23 -20.87
CA PRO A 329 22.79 0.15 -20.47
C PRO A 329 22.86 1.44 -19.64
N TRP A 330 21.97 2.41 -19.89
CA TRP A 330 21.93 3.68 -19.15
C TRP A 330 21.38 3.48 -17.72
N GLU A 331 20.47 2.54 -17.51
CA GLU A 331 19.91 2.23 -16.19
C GLU A 331 20.99 1.68 -15.26
N LYS A 332 21.92 0.85 -15.75
CA LYS A 332 23.07 0.39 -14.95
C LYS A 332 23.93 1.55 -14.45
N LYS A 333 24.16 2.57 -15.29
CA LYS A 333 24.90 3.78 -14.90
C LYS A 333 24.13 4.59 -13.87
N LEU A 334 22.81 4.72 -14.05
CA LEU A 334 21.92 5.39 -13.10
C LEU A 334 21.92 4.67 -11.73
N CYS A 335 21.78 3.34 -11.70
CA CYS A 335 21.82 2.57 -10.45
C CYS A 335 23.11 2.81 -9.66
N TRP A 336 24.28 2.76 -10.33
CA TRP A 336 25.56 3.04 -9.69
C TRP A 336 25.69 4.49 -9.22
N PHE A 337 25.23 5.44 -10.02
CA PHE A 337 25.20 6.85 -9.64
C PHE A 337 24.35 7.08 -8.38
N CYS A 338 23.13 6.53 -8.33
CA CYS A 338 22.25 6.62 -7.17
C CYS A 338 22.86 5.96 -5.93
N PHE A 339 23.47 4.78 -6.08
CA PHE A 339 24.17 4.09 -4.99
C PHE A 339 25.31 4.93 -4.41
N VAL A 340 26.19 5.47 -5.27
CA VAL A 340 27.33 6.29 -4.84
C VAL A 340 26.86 7.56 -4.13
N ILE A 341 25.84 8.24 -4.67
CA ILE A 341 25.28 9.44 -4.03
C ILE A 341 24.73 9.11 -2.64
N TYR A 342 23.95 8.03 -2.50
CA TYR A 342 23.38 7.63 -1.22
C TYR A 342 24.49 7.33 -0.19
N VAL A 343 25.50 6.54 -0.57
CA VAL A 343 26.62 6.20 0.31
C VAL A 343 27.41 7.44 0.72
N LEU A 344 27.67 8.37 -0.21
CA LEU A 344 28.36 9.63 0.09
C LEU A 344 27.54 10.50 1.04
N ALA A 345 26.23 10.62 0.83
CA ALA A 345 25.34 11.41 1.68
C ALA A 345 25.29 10.87 3.11
N ILE A 346 25.07 9.56 3.27
CA ILE A 346 25.05 8.90 4.58
C ILE A 346 26.42 8.99 5.26
N GLY A 347 27.50 8.68 4.53
CA GLY A 347 28.86 8.77 5.05
C GLY A 347 29.22 10.17 5.52
N SER A 348 28.83 11.20 4.78
CA SER A 348 29.05 12.60 5.15
C SER A 348 28.27 13.00 6.40
N ALA A 349 27.01 12.57 6.53
CA ALA A 349 26.18 12.88 7.69
C ALA A 349 26.67 12.16 8.97
N ILE A 350 27.12 10.90 8.85
CA ILE A 350 27.77 10.18 9.96
C ILE A 350 29.06 10.90 10.35
N MET A 351 29.90 11.24 9.38
CA MET A 351 31.16 11.95 9.63
C MET A 351 30.91 13.31 10.30
N TRP A 352 29.86 14.04 9.91
CA TRP A 352 29.46 15.29 10.56
C TRP A 352 29.12 15.09 12.04
N ASN A 353 28.36 14.03 12.36
CA ASN A 353 28.01 13.68 13.74
C ASN A 353 29.21 13.34 14.62
N VAL A 354 30.30 12.83 14.02
CA VAL A 354 31.52 12.42 14.72
C VAL A 354 32.53 13.56 14.85
N ILE A 355 32.75 14.33 13.78
CA ILE A 355 33.81 15.36 13.72
C ILE A 355 33.42 16.65 14.45
N PHE A 356 32.13 17.01 14.49
CA PHE A 356 31.66 18.29 15.03
C PHE A 356 30.79 18.10 16.29
N PRO A 357 31.29 17.55 17.40
CA PRO A 357 30.48 17.32 18.59
C PRO A 357 29.91 18.61 19.19
N GLU A 358 30.61 19.74 19.04
CA GLU A 358 30.18 21.07 19.54
C GLU A 358 28.99 21.66 18.77
N TYR A 359 28.69 21.15 17.57
CA TYR A 359 27.53 21.55 16.78
C TYR A 359 26.20 21.11 17.44
N PHE A 360 26.24 20.10 18.29
CA PHE A 360 25.06 19.46 18.87
C PHE A 360 24.81 19.90 20.31
N PRO A 361 23.57 19.78 20.82
CA PRO A 361 23.25 20.06 22.21
C PRO A 361 24.12 19.24 23.19
N LYS A 362 24.48 19.86 24.31
CA LYS A 362 25.29 19.21 25.36
C LYS A 362 24.53 18.05 25.99
N GLU A 363 25.21 16.95 26.27
CA GLU A 363 24.61 15.81 26.96
C GLU A 363 24.14 16.21 28.37
N TYR A 364 22.95 15.76 28.76
CA TYR A 364 22.49 15.85 30.14
C TYR A 364 23.07 14.65 30.90
N TYR A 365 24.05 14.91 31.77
CA TYR A 365 24.64 13.91 32.68
C TYR A 365 23.72 13.61 33.86
#